data_AF-A0A430PXH9-F1
#
_entry.id   AF-A0A430PXH9-F1
#
_cell.length_a   1.000
_cell.length_b   1.000
_cell.length_c   1.000
_cell.angle_alpha   90.00
_cell.angle_beta   90.00
_cell.angle_gamma   90.00
#
_symmetry.space_group_name_H-M   'P 1'
#
loop_
_entity.id
_entity.type
_entity.pdbx_description
1 polymer ?
#
loop_
_entity_poly.entity_id
_entity_poly.type
_entity_poly.pdbx_seq_one_letter_code
_entity_poly.pdbx_strand_id
1 'polypeptide(L)'
;AKITVRSLLNHTSGIRSYKKISDENKQSYCRSDKGILTNTPTIDNSYKWGGGGILSTASDLIRLADHLAFIYMGWLESYGIVKQSTLNQLLWKVSCVPPDRSTLPGLGWFLARRSGDPATKENGYPDRLYALHTGGAVGGTTVLLLSLPLLCNNDNIPNKTNEGNTFSTTDNNHNFISSVQNNTVIISPVNKIYPVDVRIKAANIPPINVAILTNLENVSGISELAIHLSELFLDYAIKLKEYEDDEEIKKC
;
A
#
# COMPACT_ATOMS: atom_id res chain seq x y z
N ALA A 1 14.74 -12.81 10.81
CA ALA A 1 15.69 -11.79 10.32
C ALA A 1 14.97 -10.46 10.19
N LYS A 2 15.59 -9.33 10.53
CA LYS A 2 14.97 -8.00 10.40
C LYS A 2 14.84 -7.63 8.91
N ILE A 3 13.65 -7.19 8.49
CA ILE A 3 13.43 -6.75 7.11
C ILE A 3 14.13 -5.39 6.92
N THR A 4 14.88 -5.26 5.82
CA THR A 4 15.58 -4.02 5.47
C THR A 4 14.97 -3.38 4.23
N VAL A 5 15.18 -2.07 4.05
CA VAL A 5 14.79 -1.38 2.81
C VAL A 5 15.41 -2.06 1.59
N ARG A 6 16.67 -2.49 1.67
CA ARG A 6 17.38 -3.20 0.59
C ARG A 6 16.75 -4.55 0.24
N SER A 7 16.23 -5.29 1.22
CA SER A 7 15.55 -6.56 0.95
C SER A 7 14.17 -6.38 0.30
N LEU A 8 13.51 -5.24 0.55
CA LEU A 8 12.22 -4.91 -0.08
C LEU A 8 12.39 -4.33 -1.49
N LEU A 9 13.40 -3.48 -1.65
CA LEU A 9 13.66 -2.66 -2.83
C LEU A 9 14.94 -3.14 -3.54
N ASN A 10 14.96 -4.39 -3.98
CA ASN A 10 16.18 -5.02 -4.53
C ASN A 10 16.45 -4.65 -6.00
N HIS A 11 15.48 -4.07 -6.69
CA HIS A 11 15.59 -3.49 -8.04
C HIS A 11 15.36 -1.97 -8.02
N THR A 12 15.72 -1.32 -6.92
CA THR A 12 15.61 0.13 -6.74
C THR A 12 16.97 0.75 -6.49
N SER A 13 17.27 1.83 -7.18
CA SER A 13 18.49 2.61 -6.92
C SER A 13 18.31 4.07 -7.31
N GLY A 14 19.21 4.93 -6.81
CA GLY A 14 19.40 6.23 -7.43
C GLY A 14 19.87 6.06 -8.87
N ILE A 15 19.43 6.94 -9.77
CA ILE A 15 19.77 6.89 -11.20
C ILE A 15 21.29 6.94 -11.44
N ARG A 16 22.05 7.61 -10.57
CA ARG A 16 23.53 7.65 -10.58
C ARG A 16 24.16 6.27 -10.39
N SER A 17 23.58 5.47 -9.50
CA SER A 17 24.13 4.19 -9.09
C SER A 17 23.58 3.02 -9.91
N TYR A 18 22.61 3.29 -10.79
CA TYR A 18 22.09 2.30 -11.73
C TYR A 18 23.16 2.04 -12.79
N LYS A 19 24.02 1.04 -12.53
CA LYS A 19 25.03 0.60 -13.49
C LYS A 19 24.32 0.06 -14.73
N LYS A 20 24.67 0.64 -15.87
CA LYS A 20 24.26 0.28 -17.23
C LYS A 20 24.56 -1.21 -17.49
N ILE A 21 23.64 -2.10 -17.14
CA ILE A 21 23.55 -3.45 -17.69
C ILE A 21 22.77 -3.23 -19.00
N SER A 22 23.50 -3.20 -20.11
CA SER A 22 23.02 -3.25 -21.51
C SER A 22 21.79 -2.41 -21.87
N ASP A 23 22.01 -1.29 -22.58
CA ASP A 23 21.15 -0.58 -23.57
C ASP A 23 19.61 -0.81 -23.62
N GLU A 24 18.96 -1.04 -22.49
CA GLU A 24 17.50 -1.17 -22.35
C GLU A 24 16.96 -0.17 -21.31
N ASN A 25 17.56 1.03 -21.25
CA ASN A 25 16.92 2.14 -20.56
C ASN A 25 15.57 2.37 -21.24
N LYS A 26 14.47 1.93 -20.60
CA LYS A 26 13.11 2.22 -21.04
C LYS A 26 12.99 3.72 -21.14
N GLN A 27 13.09 4.23 -22.35
CA GLN A 27 13.01 5.65 -22.61
C GLN A 27 11.55 6.06 -22.39
N SER A 28 11.36 7.10 -21.60
CA SER A 28 10.07 7.73 -21.46
C SER A 28 9.66 8.34 -22.80
N TYR A 29 8.36 8.56 -22.97
CA TYR A 29 7.83 9.17 -24.19
C TYR A 29 7.13 10.49 -23.88
N CYS A 30 7.22 11.43 -24.81
CA CYS A 30 6.47 12.67 -24.79
C CYS A 30 5.79 12.90 -26.13
N ARG A 31 4.65 13.58 -26.12
CA ARG A 31 3.97 14.06 -27.32
C ARG A 31 4.61 15.36 -27.77
N SER A 32 4.96 15.39 -29.05
CA SER A 32 5.32 16.64 -29.73
C SER A 32 4.11 17.58 -29.83
N ASP A 33 4.35 18.84 -30.22
CA ASP A 33 3.29 19.83 -30.48
C ASP A 33 2.26 19.38 -31.54
N LYS A 34 2.62 18.37 -32.35
CA LYS A 34 1.75 17.74 -33.35
C LYS A 34 0.99 16.52 -32.81
N GLY A 35 1.09 16.22 -31.51
CA GLY A 35 0.47 15.06 -30.86
C GLY A 35 1.17 13.72 -31.11
N ILE A 36 2.30 13.71 -31.83
CA ILE A 36 3.04 12.49 -32.17
C ILE A 36 3.90 12.06 -30.98
N LEU A 37 3.82 10.79 -30.61
CA LEU A 37 4.64 10.19 -29.54
C LEU A 37 6.11 10.13 -29.99
N THR A 38 6.99 10.68 -29.18
CA THR A 38 8.43 10.79 -29.43
C THR A 38 9.20 10.40 -28.16
N ASN A 39 10.44 9.96 -28.31
CA ASN A 39 11.31 9.69 -27.16
C ASN A 39 11.61 10.99 -26.42
N THR A 40 11.57 10.94 -25.09
CA THR A 40 11.98 12.10 -24.28
C THR A 40 13.45 12.41 -24.44
N PRO A 41 13.84 13.69 -24.33
CA PRO A 41 15.25 14.06 -24.24
C PRO A 41 15.90 13.36 -23.05
N THR A 42 17.18 13.01 -23.19
CA THR A 42 17.96 12.44 -22.09
C THR A 42 18.16 13.51 -21.03
N ILE A 43 17.53 13.35 -19.86
CA ILE A 43 17.69 14.25 -18.73
C ILE A 43 18.47 13.56 -17.63
N ASP A 44 19.59 14.16 -17.25
CA ASP A 44 20.33 13.73 -16.08
C ASP A 44 19.57 14.13 -14.81
N ASN A 45 19.05 13.13 -14.08
CA ASN A 45 18.45 13.32 -12.76
C ASN A 45 19.38 12.82 -11.63
N SER A 46 20.65 12.55 -11.91
CA SER A 46 21.63 11.97 -10.97
C SER A 46 22.01 12.88 -9.80
N TYR A 47 21.62 14.15 -9.86
CA TYR A 47 21.82 15.14 -8.82
C TYR A 47 20.57 15.33 -7.93
N LYS A 48 19.46 14.63 -8.21
CA LYS A 48 18.27 14.62 -7.36
C LYS A 48 18.35 13.44 -6.39
N TRP A 49 18.24 13.74 -5.10
CA TRP A 49 18.38 12.74 -4.02
C TRP A 49 17.16 12.75 -3.07
N GLY A 50 16.65 13.94 -2.73
CA GLY A 50 15.52 14.10 -1.81
C GLY A 50 14.15 14.33 -2.49
N GLY A 51 14.14 14.90 -3.69
CA GLY A 51 12.90 15.26 -4.42
C GLY A 51 12.62 14.42 -5.67
N GLY A 52 13.42 13.38 -5.93
CA GLY A 52 13.34 12.56 -7.14
C GLY A 52 14.68 11.86 -7.43
N GLY A 53 14.79 11.22 -8.60
CA GLY A 53 16.04 10.57 -9.04
C GLY A 53 16.20 9.11 -8.59
N ILE A 54 15.17 8.52 -7.99
CA ILE A 54 15.10 7.10 -7.66
C ILE A 54 14.40 6.37 -8.82
N LEU A 55 15.01 5.30 -9.30
CA LEU A 55 14.42 4.36 -10.25
C LEU A 55 14.02 3.10 -9.48
N SER A 56 12.81 2.60 -9.74
CA SER A 56 12.26 1.41 -9.10
C SER A 56 11.40 0.63 -10.11
N THR A 57 10.98 -0.57 -9.74
CA THR A 57 10.04 -1.38 -10.52
C THR A 57 8.68 -1.41 -9.84
N ALA A 58 7.61 -1.69 -10.59
CA ALA A 58 6.28 -1.86 -9.99
C ALA A 58 6.28 -2.95 -8.89
N SER A 59 7.04 -4.03 -9.08
CA SER A 59 7.15 -5.09 -8.07
C SER A 59 7.79 -4.61 -6.76
N ASP A 60 8.80 -3.75 -6.83
CA ASP A 60 9.44 -3.17 -5.63
C ASP A 60 8.50 -2.19 -4.92
N LEU A 61 7.77 -1.37 -5.68
CA LEU A 61 6.79 -0.45 -5.14
C LEU A 61 5.62 -1.18 -4.46
N ILE A 62 5.16 -2.31 -5.01
CA ILE A 62 4.14 -3.16 -4.36
C ILE A 62 4.67 -3.72 -3.04
N ARG A 63 5.90 -4.26 -3.02
CA ARG A 63 6.52 -4.77 -1.77
C ARG A 63 6.62 -3.68 -0.71
N LEU A 64 7.00 -2.47 -1.10
CA LEU A 64 7.03 -1.33 -0.20
C LEU A 64 5.63 -1.00 0.33
N ALA A 65 4.63 -0.96 -0.55
CA ALA A 65 3.25 -0.66 -0.18
C ALA A 65 2.68 -1.69 0.80
N ASP A 66 2.83 -2.98 0.51
CA ASP A 66 2.42 -4.08 1.40
C ASP A 66 3.11 -3.94 2.77
N HIS A 67 4.42 -3.69 2.75
CA HIS A 67 5.20 -3.53 3.97
C HIS A 67 4.71 -2.35 4.82
N LEU A 68 4.40 -1.20 4.22
CA LEU A 68 3.87 -0.04 4.92
C LEU A 68 2.45 -0.29 5.44
N ALA A 69 1.61 -0.97 4.66
CA ALA A 69 0.27 -1.35 5.08
C ALA A 69 0.31 -2.28 6.30
N PHE A 70 1.19 -3.29 6.33
CA PHE A 70 1.33 -4.19 7.48
C PHE A 70 1.91 -3.50 8.72
N ILE A 71 2.82 -2.53 8.55
CA ILE A 71 3.24 -1.66 9.67
C ILE A 71 2.03 -0.89 10.20
N TYR A 72 1.24 -0.28 9.31
CA TYR A 72 0.05 0.49 9.69
C TYR A 72 -0.95 -0.36 10.48
N MET A 73 -1.18 -1.61 10.07
CA MET A 73 -2.02 -2.58 10.78
C MET A 73 -1.43 -3.09 12.11
N GLY A 74 -0.20 -2.71 12.46
CA GLY A 74 0.48 -3.18 13.67
C GLY A 74 1.00 -4.62 13.59
N TRP A 75 1.04 -5.21 12.40
CA TRP A 75 1.45 -6.61 12.23
C TRP A 75 2.96 -6.82 12.18
N LEU A 76 3.74 -5.74 12.05
CA LEU A 76 5.20 -5.79 11.89
C LEU A 76 5.95 -5.04 13.00
N GLU A 77 5.46 -5.06 14.24
CA GLU A 77 6.06 -4.30 15.37
C GLU A 77 7.59 -4.50 15.49
N SER A 78 8.06 -5.74 15.41
CA SER A 78 9.49 -6.10 15.53
C SER A 78 10.25 -6.22 14.19
N TYR A 79 9.53 -6.23 13.06
CA TYR A 79 10.10 -6.50 11.73
C TYR A 79 10.06 -5.30 10.80
N GLY A 80 9.34 -4.24 11.20
CA GLY A 80 9.13 -3.04 10.41
C GLY A 80 10.44 -2.28 10.10
N ILE A 81 10.53 -1.73 8.88
CA ILE A 81 11.57 -0.78 8.50
C ILE A 81 11.45 0.55 9.27
N VAL A 82 10.25 0.86 9.76
CA VAL A 82 9.94 1.97 10.67
C VAL A 82 8.97 1.48 11.75
N LYS A 83 8.87 2.20 12.87
CA LYS A 83 7.86 1.94 13.91
C LYS A 83 6.48 2.32 13.39
N GLN A 84 5.44 1.61 13.83
CA GLN A 84 4.04 1.98 13.52
C GLN A 84 3.71 3.41 13.97
N SER A 85 4.19 3.83 15.15
CA SER A 85 4.01 5.21 15.62
C SER A 85 4.68 6.24 14.71
N THR A 86 5.87 5.94 14.17
CA THR A 86 6.54 6.82 13.19
C THR A 86 5.72 6.94 11.90
N LEU A 87 5.15 5.83 11.41
CA LEU A 87 4.30 5.85 10.23
C LEU A 87 3.03 6.68 10.48
N ASN A 88 2.29 6.37 11.55
CA ASN A 88 0.96 6.93 11.80
C ASN A 88 1.00 8.36 12.35
N GLN A 89 1.98 8.70 13.19
CA GLN A 89 2.03 9.99 13.89
C GLN A 89 2.95 11.02 13.22
N LEU A 90 3.81 10.60 12.29
CA LEU A 90 4.74 11.50 11.59
C LEU A 90 4.55 11.47 10.07
N LEU A 91 4.70 10.31 9.42
CA LEU A 91 4.66 10.23 7.95
C LEU A 91 3.25 10.44 7.40
N TRP A 92 2.26 9.75 7.97
CA TRP A 92 0.86 9.79 7.57
C TRP A 92 -0.01 10.61 8.53
N LYS A 93 0.60 11.62 9.15
CA LYS A 93 -0.12 12.66 9.86
C LYS A 93 -0.17 13.91 8.99
N VAL A 94 -1.36 14.50 8.87
CA VAL A 94 -1.53 15.77 8.15
C VAL A 94 -0.65 16.84 8.80
N SER A 95 0.23 17.43 8.00
CA SER A 95 1.18 18.47 8.42
C SER A 95 0.61 19.87 8.26
N CYS A 96 -0.20 20.11 7.23
CA CYS A 96 -0.95 21.35 7.08
C CYS A 96 -2.25 21.13 6.29
N VAL A 97 -3.20 22.06 6.43
CA VAL A 97 -4.50 22.01 5.75
C VAL A 97 -4.57 23.19 4.78
N PRO A 98 -4.11 23.01 3.52
CA PRO A 98 -4.23 24.06 2.51
C PRO A 98 -5.69 24.27 2.11
N PRO A 99 -6.10 25.50 1.75
CA PRO A 99 -7.40 25.73 1.14
C PRO A 99 -7.50 24.97 -0.19
N ASP A 100 -8.68 24.42 -0.46
CA ASP A 100 -9.09 23.86 -1.75
C ASP A 100 -8.27 22.68 -2.29
N ARG A 101 -7.79 21.78 -1.42
CA ARG A 101 -7.19 20.51 -1.86
C ARG A 101 -7.99 19.30 -1.40
N SER A 102 -8.23 18.38 -2.33
CA SER A 102 -8.79 17.04 -2.10
C SER A 102 -7.87 16.15 -1.25
N THR A 103 -6.55 16.35 -1.36
CA THR A 103 -5.54 15.63 -0.59
C THR A 103 -4.74 16.58 0.30
N LEU A 104 -4.52 16.20 1.56
CA LEU A 104 -3.78 16.97 2.55
C LEU A 104 -2.33 16.46 2.68
N PRO A 105 -1.33 17.35 2.75
CA PRO A 105 0.07 16.93 2.87
C PRO A 105 0.39 16.35 4.25
N GLY A 106 1.07 15.22 4.26
CA GLY A 106 1.87 14.69 5.36
C GLY A 106 3.37 14.77 5.04
N LEU A 107 4.23 14.13 5.84
CA LEU A 107 5.67 14.16 5.61
C LEU A 107 6.05 13.24 4.45
N GLY A 108 6.15 13.82 3.24
CA GLY A 108 6.44 13.09 2.02
C GLY A 108 5.28 12.22 1.54
N TRP A 109 4.05 12.50 1.95
CA TRP A 109 2.84 11.79 1.51
C TRP A 109 1.69 12.78 1.35
N PHE A 110 0.68 12.39 0.58
CA PHE A 110 -0.61 13.07 0.50
C PHE A 110 -1.69 12.13 1.04
N LEU A 111 -2.60 12.69 1.82
CA LEU A 111 -3.57 11.95 2.62
C LEU A 111 -4.98 12.41 2.26
N ALA A 112 -5.88 11.45 2.05
CA ALA A 112 -7.30 11.71 1.84
C ALA A 112 -8.15 10.63 2.53
N ARG A 113 -9.46 10.88 2.64
CA ARG A 113 -10.43 9.90 3.14
C ARG A 113 -11.35 9.43 2.03
N ARG A 114 -11.84 8.20 2.13
CA ARG A 114 -12.88 7.69 1.23
C ARG A 114 -14.19 8.46 1.37
N SER A 115 -14.55 8.81 2.60
CA SER A 115 -15.72 9.63 2.94
C SER A 115 -15.73 11.03 2.29
N GLY A 116 -14.58 11.51 1.81
CA GLY A 116 -14.40 12.89 1.37
C GLY A 116 -14.16 13.87 2.53
N ASP A 117 -14.23 13.40 3.78
CA ASP A 117 -13.86 14.22 4.93
C ASP A 117 -12.35 14.55 4.94
N PRO A 118 -11.95 15.70 5.51
CA PRO A 118 -10.54 16.00 5.72
C PRO A 118 -9.84 14.89 6.51
N ALA A 119 -8.63 14.50 6.09
CA ALA A 119 -7.83 13.49 6.78
C ALA A 119 -7.38 13.89 8.20
N THR A 120 -7.66 15.13 8.63
CA THR A 120 -7.50 15.60 10.02
C THR A 120 -8.63 15.17 10.95
N LYS A 121 -9.82 14.83 10.41
CA LYS A 121 -10.94 14.37 11.21
C LYS A 121 -10.72 12.93 11.68
N GLU A 122 -11.08 12.68 12.93
CA GLU A 122 -11.23 11.32 13.43
C GLU A 122 -12.46 10.69 12.78
N ASN A 123 -12.27 9.51 12.21
CA ASN A 123 -13.33 8.71 11.63
C ASN A 123 -13.01 7.23 11.86
N GLY A 124 -14.01 6.36 11.71
CA GLY A 124 -13.88 4.93 11.88
C GLY A 124 -14.27 4.16 10.63
N TYR A 125 -14.23 2.83 10.75
CA TYR A 125 -14.80 1.95 9.73
C TYR A 125 -16.28 2.32 9.46
N PRO A 126 -16.77 2.33 8.19
CA PRO A 126 -16.16 1.80 6.96
C PRO A 126 -15.32 2.79 6.16
N ASP A 127 -14.95 3.94 6.72
CA ASP A 127 -14.07 4.90 6.05
C ASP A 127 -12.66 4.33 5.87
N ARG A 128 -11.89 4.94 4.95
CA ARG A 128 -10.55 4.50 4.57
C ARG A 128 -9.59 5.67 4.52
N LEU A 129 -8.32 5.39 4.83
CA LEU A 129 -7.21 6.29 4.59
C LEU A 129 -6.65 5.99 3.20
N TYR A 130 -6.57 7.03 2.37
CA TYR A 130 -5.75 7.05 1.17
C TYR A 130 -4.41 7.70 1.50
N ALA A 131 -3.33 6.95 1.45
CA ALA A 131 -1.97 7.47 1.54
C ALA A 131 -1.30 7.33 0.18
N LEU A 132 -0.92 8.44 -0.44
CA LEU A 132 -0.37 8.45 -1.79
C LEU A 132 0.80 9.40 -1.98
N HIS A 133 1.61 9.14 -3.01
CA HIS A 133 2.62 10.07 -3.49
C HIS A 133 2.66 10.03 -5.02
N THR A 134 2.69 11.21 -5.64
CA THR A 134 2.91 11.36 -7.08
C THR A 134 4.37 11.72 -7.37
N GLY A 135 4.94 11.18 -8.44
CA GLY A 135 6.28 11.52 -8.93
C GLY A 135 6.23 11.88 -10.40
N GLY A 136 6.79 13.03 -10.77
CA GLY A 136 6.87 13.49 -12.16
C GLY A 136 8.32 13.56 -12.64
N ALA A 137 8.58 13.02 -13.82
CA ALA A 137 9.78 13.24 -14.59
C ALA A 137 9.41 13.47 -16.06
N VAL A 138 10.38 13.87 -16.89
CA VAL A 138 10.08 14.11 -18.31
C VAL A 138 9.63 12.81 -18.98
N GLY A 139 8.48 12.91 -19.64
CA GLY A 139 7.73 11.83 -20.28
C GLY A 139 7.12 10.79 -19.35
N GLY A 140 6.98 11.06 -18.06
CA GLY A 140 6.31 10.12 -17.19
C GLY A 140 5.88 10.69 -15.85
N THR A 141 4.60 10.49 -15.55
CA THR A 141 4.05 10.65 -14.20
C THR A 141 3.83 9.28 -13.59
N THR A 142 4.11 9.15 -12.30
CA THR A 142 3.88 7.96 -11.49
C THR A 142 3.06 8.31 -10.27
N VAL A 143 2.19 7.41 -9.81
CA VAL A 143 1.53 7.49 -8.51
C VAL A 143 1.68 6.16 -7.79
N LEU A 144 1.93 6.21 -6.49
CA LEU A 144 1.74 5.09 -5.57
C LEU A 144 0.62 5.50 -4.60
N LEU A 145 -0.46 4.73 -4.56
CA LEU A 145 -1.58 4.92 -3.63
C LEU A 145 -1.78 3.65 -2.81
N LEU A 146 -1.95 3.81 -1.51
CA LEU A 146 -2.43 2.80 -0.58
C LEU A 146 -3.83 3.19 -0.09
N SER A 147 -4.80 2.31 -0.30
CA SER A 147 -6.14 2.40 0.29
C SER A 147 -6.24 1.46 1.47
N LEU A 148 -6.38 2.00 2.67
CA LEU A 148 -6.29 1.28 3.94
C LEU A 148 -7.58 1.47 4.76
N PRO A 149 -8.15 0.43 5.38
CA PRO A 149 -9.25 0.61 6.32
C PRO A 149 -8.78 1.40 7.53
N LEU A 150 -9.66 2.21 8.11
CA LEU A 150 -9.38 2.82 9.40
C LEU A 150 -9.52 1.79 10.51
N LEU A 151 -8.44 1.64 11.27
CA LEU A 151 -8.48 0.91 12.53
C LEU A 151 -9.34 1.71 13.51
N CYS A 152 -10.33 1.07 14.12
CA CYS A 152 -11.04 1.67 15.24
C CYS A 152 -10.04 1.78 16.40
N ASN A 153 -10.07 2.88 17.17
CA ASN A 153 -9.16 3.13 18.31
C ASN A 153 -9.18 2.03 19.40
N ASN A 154 -10.10 1.06 19.31
CA ASN A 154 -10.23 -0.09 20.20
C ASN A 154 -9.52 -1.36 19.71
N ASP A 155 -8.97 -1.38 18.49
CA ASP A 155 -8.20 -2.53 17.98
C ASP A 155 -6.71 -2.46 18.33
N ASN A 156 -6.37 -1.71 19.39
CA ASN A 156 -5.17 -2.02 20.17
C ASN A 156 -5.34 -3.43 20.72
N ILE A 157 -4.97 -4.44 19.93
CA ILE A 157 -4.77 -5.80 20.41
C ILE A 157 -3.86 -5.65 21.62
N PRO A 158 -4.37 -5.88 22.85
CA PRO A 158 -3.52 -5.72 24.00
C PRO A 158 -2.47 -6.81 23.89
N ASN A 159 -1.20 -6.41 23.75
CA ASN A 159 -0.08 -7.25 24.09
C ASN A 159 -0.22 -7.61 25.58
N LYS A 160 -1.01 -8.65 25.89
CA LYS A 160 -0.99 -9.29 27.21
C LYS A 160 0.29 -10.10 27.31
N THR A 161 1.38 -9.41 27.60
CA THR A 161 2.55 -10.00 28.24
C THR A 161 2.20 -10.26 29.71
N ASN A 162 2.14 -11.55 30.04
CA ASN A 162 2.46 -12.16 31.34
C ASN A 162 2.06 -11.43 32.62
N GLU A 163 0.90 -11.78 33.17
CA GLU A 163 0.75 -11.95 34.61
C GLU A 163 0.11 -13.31 34.88
N GLY A 164 0.82 -14.15 35.62
CA GLY A 164 0.34 -15.46 36.02
C GLY A 164 -0.84 -15.33 36.97
N ASN A 165 -1.87 -16.14 36.75
CA ASN A 165 -2.67 -16.74 37.80
C ASN A 165 -3.36 -17.98 37.23
N THR A 166 -2.95 -19.13 37.75
CA THR A 166 -3.67 -20.40 37.76
C THR A 166 -5.13 -20.22 38.10
N PHE A 167 -6.07 -20.79 37.32
CA PHE A 167 -7.22 -21.55 37.85
C PHE A 167 -7.97 -22.33 36.74
N SER A 168 -8.08 -23.64 36.99
CA SER A 168 -9.08 -24.64 36.56
C SER A 168 -9.62 -24.68 35.12
N THR A 169 -9.23 -25.77 34.45
CA THR A 169 -10.02 -26.54 33.49
C THR A 169 -11.49 -26.74 33.91
N THR A 170 -12.42 -26.37 33.03
CA THR A 170 -13.51 -27.23 32.53
C THR A 170 -14.19 -26.58 31.32
N ASP A 171 -14.52 -27.43 30.35
CA ASP A 171 -15.60 -27.31 29.34
C ASP A 171 -15.22 -27.08 27.86
N ASN A 172 -15.17 -28.22 27.19
CA ASN A 172 -15.96 -28.58 26.01
C ASN A 172 -15.66 -27.90 24.67
N ASN A 173 -14.69 -28.51 23.97
CA ASN A 173 -14.73 -28.88 22.56
C ASN A 173 -15.96 -28.39 21.75
N HIS A 174 -15.75 -27.34 20.96
CA HIS A 174 -16.19 -27.34 19.57
C HIS A 174 -15.02 -26.89 18.69
N ASN A 175 -14.23 -27.88 18.26
CA ASN A 175 -13.31 -27.75 17.16
C ASN A 175 -14.11 -27.51 15.88
N PHE A 176 -14.06 -26.31 15.31
CA PHE A 176 -14.24 -26.12 13.87
C PHE A 176 -12.86 -25.93 13.23
N ILE A 177 -12.16 -27.07 13.07
CA ILE A 177 -11.12 -27.25 12.06
C ILE A 177 -11.77 -28.08 10.94
N SER A 178 -12.26 -27.39 9.92
CA SER A 178 -12.54 -27.93 8.58
C SER A 178 -12.80 -26.72 7.67
N SER A 179 -12.20 -26.52 6.51
CA SER A 179 -11.45 -27.43 5.66
C SER A 179 -10.50 -26.60 4.79
N VAL A 180 -9.24 -27.00 4.77
CA VAL A 180 -8.33 -26.62 3.69
C VAL A 180 -8.69 -27.53 2.52
N GLN A 181 -9.36 -26.99 1.50
CA GLN A 181 -9.38 -27.62 0.17
C GLN A 181 -9.13 -26.57 -0.91
N ASN A 182 -7.87 -26.56 -1.35
CA ASN A 182 -7.45 -26.49 -2.75
C ASN A 182 -8.11 -25.42 -3.64
N ASN A 183 -7.81 -24.16 -3.36
CA ASN A 183 -7.57 -23.22 -4.45
C ASN A 183 -6.11 -22.81 -4.38
N THR A 184 -5.35 -23.22 -5.39
CA THR A 184 -4.01 -22.73 -5.68
C THR A 184 -4.15 -21.25 -6.05
N VAL A 185 -4.36 -20.40 -5.05
CA VAL A 185 -4.03 -18.98 -5.17
C VAL A 185 -2.58 -19.00 -5.58
N ILE A 186 -2.27 -18.51 -6.78
CA ILE A 186 -0.89 -18.36 -7.21
C ILE A 186 -0.30 -17.32 -6.25
N ILE A 187 0.28 -17.82 -5.16
CA ILE A 187 0.94 -17.04 -4.12
C ILE A 187 2.13 -16.39 -4.82
N SER A 188 1.96 -15.11 -5.16
CA SER A 188 3.02 -14.28 -5.71
C SER A 188 4.30 -14.47 -4.87
N PRO A 189 5.50 -14.55 -5.50
CA PRO A 189 6.76 -14.73 -4.79
C PRO A 189 7.04 -13.64 -3.72
N VAL A 190 6.28 -12.55 -3.72
CA VAL A 190 6.26 -11.50 -2.68
C VAL A 190 5.89 -12.04 -1.28
N ASN A 191 5.08 -13.09 -1.20
CA ASN A 191 4.50 -13.57 0.06
C ASN A 191 5.46 -14.38 0.96
N LYS A 192 6.67 -14.73 0.51
CA LYS A 192 7.65 -15.47 1.34
C LYS A 192 8.45 -14.58 2.30
N ILE A 193 8.38 -13.26 2.16
CA ILE A 193 9.13 -12.32 3.00
C ILE A 193 8.52 -12.23 4.42
N TYR A 194 7.22 -12.45 4.54
CA TYR A 194 6.49 -12.29 5.79
C TYR A 194 6.23 -13.63 6.51
N PRO A 195 6.13 -13.62 7.85
CA PRO A 195 5.64 -14.76 8.62
C PRO A 195 4.22 -15.21 8.21
N VAL A 196 3.89 -16.49 8.42
CA VAL A 196 2.60 -17.09 8.02
C VAL A 196 1.43 -16.44 8.76
N ASP A 197 1.60 -16.13 10.03
CA ASP A 197 0.63 -15.49 10.91
C ASP A 197 0.21 -14.09 10.43
N VAL A 198 1.13 -13.30 9.87
CA VAL A 198 0.82 -12.00 9.26
C VAL A 198 -0.08 -12.18 8.03
N ARG A 199 0.16 -13.21 7.21
CA ARG A 199 -0.66 -13.50 6.02
C ARG A 199 -2.07 -13.97 6.38
N ILE A 200 -2.22 -14.70 7.48
CA ILE A 200 -3.53 -15.18 7.96
C ILE A 200 -4.35 -14.01 8.54
N LYS A 201 -3.73 -13.10 9.29
CA LYS A 201 -4.41 -11.88 9.81
C LYS A 201 -4.99 -10.99 8.70
N ALA A 202 -4.40 -11.02 7.50
CA ALA A 202 -4.89 -10.27 6.35
C ALA A 202 -6.22 -10.76 5.76
N ALA A 203 -6.64 -12.01 6.04
CA ALA A 203 -7.86 -12.57 5.47
C ALA A 203 -9.15 -11.90 6.01
N ASN A 204 -9.11 -11.42 7.26
CA ASN A 204 -10.30 -10.93 7.99
C ASN A 204 -10.48 -9.41 7.97
N ILE A 205 -9.62 -8.68 7.26
CA ILE A 205 -9.68 -7.21 7.15
C ILE A 205 -10.18 -6.82 5.74
N PRO A 206 -10.92 -5.71 5.60
CA PRO A 206 -11.20 -5.13 4.29
C PRO A 206 -9.94 -5.03 3.43
N PRO A 207 -10.00 -5.40 2.14
CA PRO A 207 -8.79 -5.59 1.34
C PRO A 207 -7.97 -4.30 1.28
N ILE A 208 -6.65 -4.42 1.44
CA ILE A 208 -5.70 -3.35 1.17
C ILE A 208 -5.55 -3.26 -0.35
N ASN A 209 -5.73 -2.07 -0.91
CA ASN A 209 -5.56 -1.86 -2.35
C ASN A 209 -4.37 -0.94 -2.62
N VAL A 210 -3.53 -1.35 -3.57
CA VAL A 210 -2.34 -0.61 -4.01
C VAL A 210 -2.48 -0.30 -5.48
N ALA A 211 -2.53 0.99 -5.83
CA ALA A 211 -2.56 1.43 -7.23
C ALA A 211 -1.20 2.03 -7.62
N ILE A 212 -0.65 1.53 -8.74
CA ILE A 212 0.56 2.06 -9.38
C ILE A 212 0.21 2.41 -10.82
N LEU A 213 0.19 3.69 -11.13
CA LEU A 213 0.12 4.19 -12.51
C LEU A 213 1.49 4.75 -12.86
N THR A 214 2.02 4.42 -14.04
CA THR A 214 3.33 4.92 -14.51
C THR A 214 3.24 5.38 -15.96
N ASN A 215 4.19 6.22 -16.38
CA ASN A 215 4.38 6.61 -17.78
C ASN A 215 3.18 7.34 -18.41
N LEU A 216 2.42 8.08 -17.59
CA LEU A 216 1.34 8.94 -18.06
C LEU A 216 1.87 10.37 -18.26
N GLU A 217 1.81 10.88 -19.48
CA GLU A 217 2.24 12.24 -19.82
C GLU A 217 1.16 13.27 -19.45
N ASN A 218 1.54 14.33 -18.73
CA ASN A 218 0.72 15.52 -18.43
C ASN A 218 -0.65 15.22 -17.79
N VAL A 219 -0.73 14.23 -16.92
CA VAL A 219 -1.99 13.89 -16.22
C VAL A 219 -2.09 14.66 -14.91
N SER A 220 -2.84 15.76 -14.92
CA SER A 220 -3.12 16.57 -13.72
C SER A 220 -4.01 15.85 -12.70
N GLY A 221 -4.83 14.89 -13.12
CA GLY A 221 -5.77 14.13 -12.28
C GLY A 221 -5.30 12.71 -11.93
N ILE A 222 -3.99 12.44 -11.90
CA ILE A 222 -3.49 11.07 -11.70
C ILE A 222 -3.82 10.52 -10.31
N SER A 223 -3.90 11.39 -9.30
CA SER A 223 -4.28 11.04 -7.93
C SER A 223 -5.74 10.60 -7.87
N GLU A 224 -6.64 11.40 -8.46
CA GLU A 224 -8.07 11.12 -8.55
C GLU A 224 -8.33 9.84 -9.34
N LEU A 225 -7.62 9.65 -10.45
CA LEU A 225 -7.70 8.40 -11.23
C LEU A 225 -7.26 7.19 -10.40
N ALA A 226 -6.16 7.30 -9.66
CA ALA A 226 -5.70 6.20 -8.79
C ALA A 226 -6.72 5.87 -7.70
N ILE A 227 -7.33 6.89 -7.09
CA ILE A 227 -8.40 6.71 -6.08
C ILE A 227 -9.61 6.03 -6.71
N HIS A 228 -10.10 6.52 -7.85
CA HIS A 228 -11.26 5.92 -8.53
C HIS A 228 -11.03 4.47 -8.95
N LEU A 229 -9.85 4.15 -9.49
CA LEU A 229 -9.50 2.76 -9.80
C LEU A 229 -9.44 1.92 -8.53
N SER A 230 -8.83 2.43 -7.46
CA SER A 230 -8.74 1.73 -6.18
C SER A 230 -10.12 1.38 -5.62
N GLU A 231 -11.06 2.32 -5.71
CA GLU A 231 -12.44 2.14 -5.27
C GLU A 231 -13.20 1.13 -6.14
N LEU A 232 -13.04 1.20 -7.46
CA LEU A 232 -13.67 0.24 -8.37
C LEU A 232 -13.28 -1.21 -8.04
N PHE A 233 -11.99 -1.46 -7.79
CA PHE A 233 -11.51 -2.79 -7.40
C PHE A 233 -11.93 -3.19 -5.99
N LEU A 234 -12.02 -2.23 -5.06
CA LEU A 234 -12.52 -2.49 -3.71
C LEU A 234 -13.99 -2.92 -3.73
N ASP A 235 -14.85 -2.16 -4.42
CA ASP A 235 -16.27 -2.47 -4.53
C ASP A 235 -16.50 -3.82 -5.22
N TYR A 236 -15.69 -4.13 -6.23
CA TYR A 236 -15.70 -5.45 -6.87
C TYR A 236 -15.32 -6.57 -5.89
N ALA A 237 -14.27 -6.39 -5.10
CA ALA A 237 -13.82 -7.38 -4.13
C ALA A 237 -14.84 -7.60 -2.99
N ILE A 238 -15.53 -6.55 -2.54
CA ILE A 238 -16.59 -6.65 -1.52
C ILE A 238 -17.77 -7.46 -2.08
N LYS A 239 -18.24 -7.12 -3.29
CA LYS A 239 -19.34 -7.86 -3.95
C LYS A 239 -19.02 -9.33 -4.19
N LEU A 240 -17.77 -9.66 -4.52
CA LEU A 240 -17.33 -11.04 -4.67
C LEU A 240 -17.45 -11.83 -3.36
N LYS A 241 -17.05 -11.23 -2.23
CA LYS A 241 -17.19 -11.88 -0.91
C LYS A 241 -18.66 -12.10 -0.54
N GLU A 242 -19.50 -11.09 -0.73
CA GLU A 242 -20.95 -11.21 -0.48
C GLU A 242 -21.58 -12.36 -1.31
N TYR A 243 -21.16 -12.50 -2.57
CA TYR A 243 -21.62 -13.60 -3.44
C TYR A 243 -21.13 -14.98 -2.98
N GLU A 244 -19.87 -15.10 -2.53
CA GLU A 244 -19.31 -16.34 -2.00
C GLU A 244 -20.03 -16.78 -0.71
N ASP A 245 -20.28 -15.83 0.20
CA ASP A 245 -21.01 -16.08 1.45
C ASP A 245 -22.46 -16.53 1.18
N ASP A 246 -23.15 -15.89 0.23
CA ASP A 246 -24.52 -16.25 -0.18
C ASP A 246 -24.62 -17.65 -0.81
N GLU A 247 -23.62 -18.07 -1.58
CA GLU A 247 -23.53 -19.41 -2.18
C GLU A 247 -23.20 -20.49 -1.14
N GLU A 248 -22.42 -20.16 -0.11
CA GLU A 248 -22.12 -21.07 1.00
C GLU A 248 -23.36 -21.28 1.89
N ILE A 249 -24.12 -20.22 2.15
CA ILE A 249 -25.41 -20.28 2.87
C ILE A 249 -26.42 -21.15 2.11
N LYS A 250 -26.50 -21.06 0.78
CA LYS A 250 -27.41 -21.89 -0.03
C LYS A 250 -27.03 -23.37 -0.10
N LYS A 251 -25.80 -23.73 0.24
CA LYS A 251 -25.31 -25.12 0.28
C LYS A 251 -25.50 -25.79 1.64
N CYS A 252 -25.88 -25.04 2.67
CA CYS A 252 -26.20 -25.52 4.02
C CYS A 252 -27.70 -25.75 4.19
#